data_AF-A0A2P4WXH9-F1
#
_entry.id   AF-A0A2P4WXH9-F1
#
_cell.length_a   1.000
_cell.length_b   1.000
_cell.length_c   1.000
_cell.angle_alpha   90.00
_cell.angle_beta   90.00
_cell.angle_gamma   90.00
#
_symmetry.space_group_name_H-M   'P 1'
#
loop_
_entity.id
_entity.type
_entity.pdbx_description
1 polymer ?
#
loop_
_entity_poly.entity_id
_entity_poly.type
_entity_poly.pdbx_seq_one_letter_code
_entity_poly.pdbx_strand_id
1 'polypeptide(L)'
;MRAVVIVVRRILERDLLREECRISPFHRRMDFVRSPPPTAGAHPMIDKIACDSLSRIISDNNFTVQQATQIFRGECTSDTRPNKAIDVERLRLVLAGYPHHDLLVKIAESVIEVKWINGPTPSRSPPKNHGSFRRYLPAITKALRIGQDSSQYMIINADILVRWKNVICSPLGAVDKKDVDPSDEVMLSTMPFKSVPKLRFKSVTAITRRIEYLVKAGYTGRIRMLKGDVKTAFRHLRTAACQTFRMAAFVPELGDLVIDM
;
A
#
# COMPACT_ATOMS: atom_id res chain seq x y z
N MET A 1 -15.97 4.37 -30.16
CA MET A 1 -15.45 5.08 -28.95
C MET A 1 -15.36 4.20 -27.70
N ARG A 2 -16.42 3.49 -27.26
CA ARG A 2 -16.38 2.64 -26.04
C ARG A 2 -15.31 1.53 -26.07
N ALA A 3 -15.13 0.85 -27.19
CA ALA A 3 -14.15 -0.23 -27.32
C ALA A 3 -12.70 0.27 -27.18
N VAL A 4 -12.39 1.43 -27.77
CA VAL A 4 -11.04 2.05 -27.70
C VAL A 4 -10.70 2.47 -26.27
N VAL A 5 -11.64 3.06 -25.53
CA VAL A 5 -11.42 3.47 -24.14
C VAL A 5 -11.18 2.27 -23.21
N ILE A 6 -11.88 1.14 -23.42
CA ILE A 6 -11.70 -0.08 -22.63
C ILE A 6 -10.34 -0.73 -22.91
N VAL A 7 -9.92 -0.75 -24.18
CA VAL A 7 -8.63 -1.32 -24.59
C VAL A 7 -7.47 -0.48 -24.05
N VAL A 8 -7.53 0.85 -24.18
CA VAL A 8 -6.51 1.76 -23.64
C VAL A 8 -6.39 1.62 -22.12
N ARG A 9 -7.52 1.55 -21.40
CA ARG A 9 -7.52 1.38 -19.93
C ARG A 9 -6.87 0.06 -19.50
N ARG A 10 -7.19 -1.07 -20.16
CA ARG A 10 -6.59 -2.37 -19.84
C ARG A 10 -5.10 -2.42 -20.14
N ILE A 11 -4.65 -1.81 -21.24
CA ILE A 11 -3.23 -1.75 -21.58
C ILE A 11 -2.50 -0.92 -20.53
N LEU A 12 -3.06 0.23 -20.14
CA LEU A 12 -2.50 1.08 -19.10
C LEU A 12 -2.42 0.41 -17.73
N GLU A 13 -3.51 -0.23 -17.29
CA GLU A 13 -3.51 -0.98 -16.03
C GLU A 13 -2.47 -2.10 -16.08
N ARG A 14 -2.32 -2.79 -17.22
CA ARG A 14 -1.32 -3.85 -17.39
C ARG A 14 0.11 -3.32 -17.39
N ASP A 15 0.35 -2.17 -18.00
CA ASP A 15 1.69 -1.59 -18.13
C ASP A 15 2.12 -0.95 -16.80
N LEU A 16 1.22 -0.28 -16.07
CA LEU A 16 1.45 0.20 -14.71
C LEU A 16 1.75 -0.96 -13.75
N LEU A 17 0.96 -2.04 -13.80
CA LEU A 17 1.23 -3.26 -13.01
C LEU A 17 2.57 -3.91 -13.40
N ARG A 18 2.94 -3.89 -14.69
CA ARG A 18 4.23 -4.42 -15.16
C ARG A 18 5.42 -3.59 -14.69
N GLU A 19 5.30 -2.28 -14.65
CA GLU A 19 6.34 -1.41 -14.11
C GLU A 19 6.45 -1.55 -12.59
N GLU A 20 5.33 -1.69 -11.88
CA GLU A 20 5.29 -1.95 -10.43
C GLU A 20 5.95 -3.28 -10.03
N CYS A 21 5.83 -4.32 -10.86
CA CYS A 21 6.39 -5.63 -10.58
C CYS A 21 7.87 -5.78 -10.99
N ARG A 22 8.44 -4.85 -11.77
CA ARG A 22 9.83 -4.98 -12.24
C ARG A 22 10.80 -4.46 -11.18
N ILE A 23 11.74 -5.32 -10.77
CA ILE A 23 12.96 -4.89 -10.08
C ILE A 23 13.67 -3.87 -10.98
N SER A 24 13.67 -2.61 -10.55
CA SER A 24 14.31 -1.53 -11.31
C SER A 24 15.82 -1.79 -11.43
N PRO A 25 16.50 -1.25 -12.46
CA PRO A 25 17.95 -1.36 -12.57
C PRO A 25 18.69 -0.87 -11.32
N PHE A 26 18.13 0.13 -10.63
CA PHE A 26 18.65 0.62 -9.35
C PHE A 26 18.68 -0.49 -8.28
N HIS A 27 17.59 -1.23 -8.11
CA HIS A 27 17.53 -2.34 -7.15
C HIS A 27 18.51 -3.47 -7.49
N ARG A 28 18.68 -3.80 -8.78
CA ARG A 28 19.64 -4.84 -9.20
C ARG A 28 21.08 -4.46 -8.90
N ARG A 29 21.43 -3.17 -9.04
CA ARG A 29 22.76 -2.66 -8.66
C ARG A 29 23.04 -2.75 -7.16
N MET A 30 22.00 -2.86 -6.36
CA MET A 30 22.10 -3.06 -4.90
C MET A 30 22.05 -4.54 -4.52
N ASP A 31 22.10 -5.46 -5.49
CA ASP A 31 21.96 -6.91 -5.26
C ASP A 31 20.63 -7.32 -4.61
N PHE A 32 19.57 -6.54 -4.81
CA PHE A 32 18.22 -6.95 -4.41
C PHE A 32 17.67 -7.98 -5.39
N VAL A 33 17.30 -9.15 -4.86
CA VAL A 33 16.84 -10.30 -5.64
C VAL A 33 15.46 -10.71 -5.16
N ARG A 34 14.54 -11.00 -6.08
CA ARG A 34 13.25 -11.62 -5.75
C ARG A 34 13.17 -13.02 -6.35
N SER A 35 12.44 -13.89 -5.68
CA SER A 35 12.05 -15.17 -6.25
C SER A 35 11.15 -14.94 -7.47
N PRO A 36 11.14 -15.86 -8.45
CA PRO A 36 10.10 -15.84 -9.47
C PRO A 36 8.71 -15.92 -8.82
N PRO A 37 7.67 -15.36 -9.46
CA PRO A 37 6.31 -15.49 -8.98
C PRO A 37 5.94 -16.96 -8.77
N PRO A 38 5.15 -17.29 -7.74
CA PRO A 38 4.76 -18.68 -7.47
C PRO A 38 4.02 -19.28 -8.68
N THR A 39 4.33 -20.55 -8.97
CA THR A 39 3.66 -21.32 -10.02
C THR A 39 2.17 -21.48 -9.70
N ALA A 40 1.31 -21.51 -10.74
CA ALA A 40 -0.13 -21.68 -10.54
C ALA A 40 -0.42 -22.96 -9.73
N GLY A 41 -1.11 -22.81 -8.59
CA GLY A 41 -1.47 -23.91 -7.69
C GLY A 41 -0.56 -24.09 -6.46
N ALA A 42 0.58 -23.41 -6.38
CA ALA A 42 1.40 -23.41 -5.16
C ALA A 42 0.76 -22.54 -4.07
N HIS A 43 0.84 -22.97 -2.80
CA HIS A 43 0.48 -22.12 -1.67
C HIS A 43 1.45 -20.93 -1.61
N PRO A 44 0.96 -19.68 -1.73
CA PRO A 44 1.84 -18.51 -1.78
C PRO A 44 2.49 -18.30 -0.42
N MET A 45 3.80 -18.52 -0.38
CA MET A 45 4.67 -18.24 0.76
C MET A 45 5.39 -16.90 0.56
N ILE A 46 5.81 -16.28 1.66
CA ILE A 46 6.67 -15.09 1.65
C ILE A 46 7.89 -15.34 0.78
N ASP A 47 8.25 -14.35 -0.02
CA ASP A 47 9.50 -14.35 -0.78
C ASP A 47 10.67 -14.17 0.18
N LYS A 48 11.21 -15.29 0.69
CA LYS A 48 12.35 -15.25 1.60
C LYS A 48 13.64 -14.81 0.91
N ILE A 49 13.80 -15.05 -0.39
CA ILE A 49 14.94 -14.51 -1.16
C ILE A 49 14.91 -12.97 -1.16
N ALA A 50 13.73 -12.38 -1.40
CA ALA A 50 13.55 -10.93 -1.31
C ALA A 50 13.76 -10.41 0.12
N CYS A 51 13.21 -11.11 1.11
CA CYS A 51 13.35 -10.80 2.51
C CYS A 51 14.83 -10.76 2.93
N ASP A 52 15.58 -11.83 2.64
CA ASP A 52 16.96 -12.01 3.05
C ASP A 52 17.91 -11.07 2.31
N SER A 53 17.74 -10.91 0.99
CA SER A 53 18.58 -10.00 0.21
C SER A 53 18.38 -8.55 0.66
N LEU A 54 17.14 -8.11 0.88
CA LEU A 54 16.88 -6.75 1.39
C LEU A 54 17.40 -6.55 2.81
N SER A 55 17.23 -7.55 3.69
CA SER A 55 17.75 -7.50 5.06
C SER A 55 19.27 -7.39 5.09
N ARG A 56 19.96 -8.12 4.20
CA ARG A 56 21.41 -8.03 4.03
C ARG A 56 21.83 -6.64 3.57
N ILE A 57 21.18 -6.10 2.53
CA ILE A 57 21.45 -4.74 2.03
C ILE A 57 21.31 -3.71 3.15
N ILE A 58 20.25 -3.82 3.95
CA ILE A 58 20.01 -2.91 5.09
C ILE A 58 21.11 -3.05 6.14
N SER A 59 21.49 -4.28 6.49
CA SER A 59 22.51 -4.55 7.50
C SER A 59 23.90 -4.08 7.08
N ASP A 60 24.33 -4.45 5.87
CA ASP A 60 25.67 -4.18 5.35
C ASP A 60 25.93 -2.68 5.20
N ASN A 61 24.89 -1.92 4.82
CA ASN A 61 24.98 -0.46 4.65
C ASN A 61 24.54 0.33 5.90
N ASN A 62 24.16 -0.37 6.97
CA ASN A 62 23.62 0.24 8.19
C ASN A 62 22.45 1.22 7.94
N PHE A 63 21.53 0.87 7.04
CA PHE A 63 20.45 1.77 6.67
C PHE A 63 19.45 1.99 7.80
N THR A 64 18.98 3.23 7.91
CA THR A 64 17.80 3.59 8.69
C THR A 64 16.53 3.08 8.01
N VAL A 65 15.41 3.00 8.75
CA VAL A 65 14.09 2.64 8.19
C VAL A 65 13.72 3.54 7.01
N GLN A 66 14.03 4.84 7.12
CA GLN A 66 13.77 5.80 6.06
C GLN A 66 14.58 5.45 4.81
N GLN A 67 15.90 5.26 4.92
CA GLN A 67 16.74 4.90 3.77
C GLN A 67 16.30 3.57 3.14
N ALA A 68 15.99 2.57 3.95
CA ALA A 68 15.48 1.28 3.48
C ALA A 68 14.17 1.44 2.70
N THR A 69 13.26 2.28 3.21
CA THR A 69 11.98 2.63 2.56
C THR A 69 12.21 3.29 1.20
N GLN A 70 13.12 4.27 1.13
CA GLN A 70 13.45 4.99 -0.10
C GLN A 70 14.06 4.04 -1.14
N ILE A 71 14.99 3.18 -0.71
CA ILE A 71 15.61 2.17 -1.58
C ILE A 71 14.55 1.21 -2.10
N PHE A 72 13.68 0.68 -1.23
CA PHE A 72 12.61 -0.24 -1.61
C PHE A 72 11.61 0.36 -2.60
N ARG A 73 11.40 1.69 -2.55
CA ARG A 73 10.59 2.44 -3.53
C ARG A 73 11.33 2.76 -4.83
N GLY A 74 12.64 2.53 -4.88
CA GLY A 74 13.50 2.97 -5.98
C GLY A 74 13.67 4.48 -6.05
N GLU A 75 13.56 5.18 -4.92
CA GLU A 75 13.92 6.60 -4.82
C GLU A 75 15.44 6.75 -4.97
N CYS A 76 15.87 7.47 -5.99
CA CYS A 76 17.27 7.70 -6.30
C CYS A 76 17.47 9.08 -6.93
N THR A 77 18.72 9.45 -7.21
CA THR A 77 19.06 10.76 -7.78
C THR A 77 18.43 11.01 -9.15
N SER A 78 18.17 9.96 -9.95
CA SER A 78 17.52 10.11 -11.26
C SER A 78 15.99 10.09 -11.20
N ASP A 79 15.40 9.57 -10.12
CA ASP A 79 13.95 9.58 -9.91
C ASP A 79 13.68 9.56 -8.39
N THR A 80 13.31 10.72 -7.85
CA THR A 80 13.01 10.91 -6.43
C THR A 80 11.56 10.61 -6.07
N ARG A 81 10.71 10.27 -7.06
CA ARG A 81 9.27 10.06 -6.81
C ARG A 81 9.07 8.87 -5.88
N PRO A 82 8.29 9.00 -4.81
CA PRO A 82 8.05 7.89 -3.89
C PRO A 82 7.13 6.81 -4.46
N ASN A 83 6.33 7.15 -5.47
CA ASN A 83 5.50 6.21 -6.20
C ASN A 83 5.79 6.27 -7.70
N LYS A 84 6.47 5.25 -8.21
CA LYS A 84 6.88 5.18 -9.62
C LYS A 84 5.72 5.00 -10.59
N ALA A 85 4.59 4.47 -10.10
CA ALA A 85 3.40 4.23 -10.90
C ALA A 85 2.57 5.50 -11.16
N ILE A 86 2.80 6.58 -10.39
CA ILE A 86 2.09 7.84 -10.62
C ILE A 86 2.94 8.75 -11.52
N ASP A 87 2.41 9.02 -12.70
CA ASP A 87 2.86 10.09 -13.58
C ASP A 87 2.16 11.40 -13.17
N VAL A 88 2.94 12.31 -12.58
CA VAL A 88 2.46 13.60 -12.07
C VAL A 88 2.00 14.50 -13.22
N GLU A 89 2.70 14.53 -14.34
CA GLU A 89 2.33 15.35 -15.50
C GLU A 89 1.00 14.89 -16.09
N ARG A 90 0.83 13.56 -16.18
CA ARG A 90 -0.44 13.00 -16.60
C ARG A 90 -1.57 13.32 -15.62
N LEU A 91 -1.29 13.26 -14.31
CA LEU A 91 -2.26 13.60 -13.28
C LEU A 91 -2.69 15.06 -13.40
N ARG A 92 -1.75 15.98 -13.69
CA ARG A 92 -2.02 17.39 -13.96
C ARG A 92 -2.98 17.57 -15.13
N LEU A 93 -2.71 16.89 -16.24
CA LEU A 93 -3.53 16.97 -17.45
C LEU A 93 -4.95 16.41 -17.24
N VAL A 94 -5.06 15.23 -16.63
CA VAL A 94 -6.34 14.51 -16.50
C VAL A 94 -7.26 15.14 -15.46
N LEU A 95 -6.70 15.81 -14.45
CA LEU A 95 -7.46 16.45 -13.37
C LEU A 95 -7.57 17.97 -13.53
N ALA A 96 -7.30 18.51 -14.72
CA ALA A 96 -7.47 19.93 -15.00
C ALA A 96 -8.91 20.39 -14.66
N GLY A 97 -9.02 21.43 -13.84
CA GLY A 97 -10.30 21.97 -13.36
C GLY A 97 -10.91 21.24 -12.15
N TYR A 98 -10.25 20.20 -11.61
CA TYR A 98 -10.68 19.58 -10.35
C TYR A 98 -10.33 20.48 -9.15
N PRO A 99 -11.27 20.78 -8.24
CA PRO A 99 -11.01 21.72 -7.13
C PRO A 99 -9.85 21.38 -6.19
N HIS A 100 -9.45 20.10 -6.11
CA HIS A 100 -8.32 19.67 -5.29
C HIS A 100 -7.14 19.17 -6.14
N HIS A 101 -7.06 19.62 -7.39
CA HIS A 101 -5.99 19.28 -8.33
C HIS A 101 -4.59 19.45 -7.70
N ASP A 102 -4.28 20.63 -7.18
CA ASP A 102 -2.94 20.92 -6.65
C ASP A 102 -2.59 20.05 -5.44
N LEU A 103 -3.58 19.71 -4.62
CA LEU A 103 -3.38 18.82 -3.48
C LEU A 103 -3.05 17.39 -3.95
N LEU A 104 -3.77 16.88 -4.96
CA LEU A 104 -3.51 15.54 -5.49
C LEU A 104 -2.17 15.46 -6.21
N VAL A 105 -1.80 16.50 -6.96
CA VAL A 105 -0.47 16.63 -7.57
C VAL A 105 0.62 16.64 -6.50
N LYS A 106 0.45 17.44 -5.44
CA LYS A 106 1.38 17.47 -4.32
C LYS A 106 1.52 16.11 -3.65
N ILE A 107 0.42 15.40 -3.38
CA ILE A 107 0.47 14.06 -2.77
C ILE A 107 1.21 13.07 -3.69
N ALA A 108 1.03 13.17 -5.00
CA ALA A 108 1.74 12.35 -5.97
C ALA A 108 3.25 12.66 -6.02
N GLU A 109 3.64 13.93 -5.84
CA GLU A 109 5.04 14.36 -5.83
C GLU A 109 5.76 14.07 -4.51
N SER A 110 5.10 14.35 -3.38
CA SER A 110 5.74 14.47 -2.06
C SER A 110 5.14 13.58 -0.98
N VAL A 111 4.44 12.49 -1.33
CA VAL A 111 3.80 11.52 -0.41
C VAL A 111 2.77 12.13 0.56
N ILE A 112 2.11 11.26 1.34
CA ILE A 112 1.29 11.67 2.48
C ILE A 112 2.20 11.89 3.70
N GLU A 113 2.32 13.14 4.12
CA GLU A 113 2.88 13.51 5.42
C GLU A 113 1.77 13.61 6.46
N VAL A 114 1.75 12.67 7.40
CA VAL A 114 0.75 12.64 8.47
C VAL A 114 1.23 13.52 9.62
N LYS A 115 0.35 14.41 10.11
CA LYS A 115 0.56 15.11 11.37
C LYS A 115 0.12 14.22 12.53
N TRP A 116 1.08 13.76 13.32
CA TRP A 116 0.82 12.90 14.46
C TRP A 116 0.51 13.76 15.70
N ILE A 117 -0.59 13.43 16.40
CA ILE A 117 -1.02 14.14 17.62
C ILE A 117 0.03 13.98 18.74
N ASN A 118 0.61 12.78 18.85
CA ASN A 118 1.63 12.47 19.83
C ASN A 118 2.97 12.18 19.14
N GLY A 119 4.06 12.62 19.79
CA GLY A 119 5.42 12.26 19.41
C GLY A 119 5.63 10.73 19.39
N PRO A 120 6.71 10.24 18.75
CA PRO A 120 7.01 8.81 18.80
C PRO A 120 7.19 8.40 20.26
N THR A 121 6.37 7.45 20.73
CA THR A 121 6.56 6.88 22.07
C THR A 121 7.80 5.98 22.06
N PRO A 122 8.60 5.96 23.14
CA PRO A 122 9.79 5.11 23.23
C PRO A 122 9.50 3.66 22.88
N SER A 123 10.49 3.00 22.25
CA SER A 123 10.48 1.59 21.86
C SER A 123 9.88 0.72 22.97
N ARG A 124 8.73 0.12 22.69
CA ARG A 124 8.20 -0.97 23.52
C ARG A 124 8.50 -2.27 22.79
N SER A 125 8.64 -3.35 23.54
CA SER A 125 8.63 -4.69 22.94
C SER A 125 7.41 -4.80 22.01
N PRO A 126 7.54 -5.36 20.80
CA PRO A 126 6.42 -5.50 19.89
C PRO A 126 5.22 -6.17 20.59
N PRO A 127 4.00 -5.66 20.40
CA PRO A 127 2.82 -6.27 20.98
C PRO A 127 2.58 -7.66 20.39
N LYS A 128 1.90 -8.53 21.15
CA LYS A 128 1.45 -9.82 20.61
C LYS A 128 0.37 -9.58 19.54
N ASN A 129 0.46 -10.33 18.44
CA ASN A 129 -0.59 -10.37 17.44
C ASN A 129 -1.88 -10.95 18.04
N HIS A 130 -3.03 -10.54 17.49
CA HIS A 130 -4.33 -11.02 17.92
C HIS A 130 -4.46 -12.54 17.68
N GLY A 131 -5.28 -13.24 18.48
CA GLY A 131 -5.44 -14.69 18.36
C GLY A 131 -5.93 -15.16 16.98
N SER A 132 -6.68 -14.30 16.27
CA SER A 132 -7.09 -14.58 14.88
C SER A 132 -5.91 -14.67 13.91
N PHE A 133 -4.76 -14.04 14.22
CA PHE A 133 -3.57 -14.15 13.40
C PHE A 133 -3.07 -15.60 13.30
N ARG A 134 -2.93 -16.26 14.45
CA ARG A 134 -2.49 -17.66 14.52
C ARG A 134 -3.50 -18.62 13.93
N ARG A 135 -4.79 -18.37 14.18
CA ARG A 135 -5.89 -19.19 13.64
C ARG A 135 -5.89 -19.22 12.11
N TYR A 136 -5.59 -18.09 11.46
CA TYR A 136 -5.64 -17.95 10.01
C TYR A 136 -4.25 -17.70 9.39
N LEU A 137 -3.19 -18.25 10.01
CA LEU A 137 -1.81 -18.02 9.59
C LEU A 137 -1.56 -18.31 8.09
N PRO A 138 -2.07 -19.41 7.48
CA PRO A 138 -1.89 -19.64 6.05
C PRO A 138 -2.51 -18.55 5.17
N ALA A 139 -3.76 -18.15 5.44
CA ALA A 139 -4.45 -17.10 4.71
C ALA A 139 -3.76 -15.74 4.86
N ILE A 140 -3.23 -15.45 6.04
CA ILE A 140 -2.45 -14.23 6.28
C ILE A 140 -1.11 -14.26 5.56
N THR A 141 -0.40 -15.39 5.58
CA THR A 141 0.86 -15.56 4.86
C THR A 141 0.66 -15.28 3.37
N LYS A 142 -0.43 -15.79 2.80
CA LYS A 142 -0.88 -15.47 1.44
C LYS A 142 -1.14 -13.98 1.23
N ALA A 143 -1.86 -13.33 2.14
CA ALA A 143 -2.15 -11.90 2.05
C ALA A 143 -0.86 -11.04 2.13
N LEU A 144 0.07 -11.40 3.02
CA LEU A 144 1.37 -10.76 3.14
C LEU A 144 2.21 -10.97 1.87
N ARG A 145 2.21 -12.17 1.28
CA ARG A 145 2.89 -12.43 0.01
C ARG A 145 2.31 -11.57 -1.13
N ILE A 146 0.99 -11.47 -1.24
CA ILE A 146 0.34 -10.59 -2.23
C ILE A 146 0.76 -9.12 -2.01
N GLY A 147 0.82 -8.68 -0.75
CA GLY A 147 1.29 -7.34 -0.40
C GLY A 147 2.77 -7.12 -0.71
N GLN A 148 3.62 -8.13 -0.53
CA GLN A 148 5.04 -8.09 -0.89
C GLN A 148 5.23 -7.98 -2.41
N ASP A 149 4.50 -8.79 -3.19
CA ASP A 149 4.58 -8.80 -4.65
C ASP A 149 4.11 -7.48 -5.27
N SER A 150 3.08 -6.86 -4.67
CA SER A 150 2.56 -5.55 -5.06
C SER A 150 3.35 -4.38 -4.48
N SER A 151 4.45 -4.64 -3.78
CA SER A 151 5.27 -3.64 -3.08
C SER A 151 4.46 -2.78 -2.11
N GLN A 152 3.34 -3.28 -1.60
CA GLN A 152 2.56 -2.68 -0.52
C GLN A 152 3.26 -2.89 0.83
N TYR A 153 3.90 -4.04 1.01
CA TYR A 153 4.63 -4.35 2.24
C TYR A 153 6.12 -4.55 1.94
N MET A 154 6.96 -3.84 2.69
CA MET A 154 8.36 -4.19 2.83
C MET A 154 8.46 -5.25 3.93
N ILE A 155 8.84 -6.48 3.54
CA ILE A 155 9.01 -7.61 4.46
C ILE A 155 10.50 -7.92 4.56
N ILE A 156 11.04 -7.87 5.77
CA ILE A 156 12.45 -8.09 6.10
C ILE A 156 12.57 -8.96 7.35
N ASN A 157 13.77 -9.47 7.62
CA ASN A 157 14.03 -10.32 8.76
C ASN A 157 13.86 -9.55 10.08
N ALA A 158 13.29 -10.22 11.08
CA ALA A 158 12.94 -9.58 12.34
C ALA A 158 14.15 -9.12 13.18
N ASP A 159 15.34 -9.66 12.94
CA ASP A 159 16.59 -9.26 13.60
C ASP A 159 16.96 -7.79 13.30
N ILE A 160 16.54 -7.25 12.16
CA ILE A 160 16.69 -5.83 11.82
C ILE A 160 16.03 -4.93 12.86
N LEU A 161 14.96 -5.38 13.51
CA LEU A 161 14.25 -4.61 14.54
C LEU A 161 15.15 -4.25 15.73
N VAL A 162 16.14 -5.08 16.05
CA VAL A 162 17.14 -4.80 17.11
C VAL A 162 17.95 -3.54 16.80
N ARG A 163 18.18 -3.28 15.50
CA ARG A 163 18.90 -2.10 14.99
C ARG A 163 17.97 -0.88 14.95
N TRP A 164 16.72 -1.07 14.55
CA TRP A 164 15.73 0.00 14.38
C TRP A 164 14.91 0.26 15.65
N LYS A 165 15.57 0.78 16.69
CA LYS A 165 14.95 1.05 18.00
C LYS A 165 13.81 2.07 17.98
N ASN A 166 13.63 2.84 16.91
CA ASN A 166 12.55 3.81 16.79
C ASN A 166 11.29 3.26 16.10
N VAL A 167 11.31 2.01 15.62
CA VAL A 167 10.16 1.39 14.95
C VAL A 167 9.06 1.06 15.95
N ILE A 168 7.82 1.42 15.60
CA ILE A 168 6.61 1.16 16.38
C ILE A 168 5.84 0.04 15.69
N CYS A 169 5.75 -1.10 16.37
CA CYS A 169 4.98 -2.25 15.89
C CYS A 169 3.54 -2.22 16.41
N SER A 170 2.58 -2.42 15.51
CA SER A 170 1.17 -2.62 15.81
C SER A 170 0.81 -4.12 15.76
N PRO A 171 -0.16 -4.60 16.56
CA PRO A 171 -0.60 -5.98 16.49
C PRO A 171 -1.39 -6.22 15.21
N LEU A 172 -1.11 -7.35 14.55
CA LEU A 172 -1.89 -7.82 13.41
C LEU A 172 -3.00 -8.77 13.86
N GLY A 173 -4.08 -8.76 13.11
CA GLY A 173 -5.15 -9.75 13.18
C GLY A 173 -5.72 -10.02 11.79
N ALA A 174 -6.58 -11.01 11.74
CA ALA A 174 -7.41 -11.33 10.58
C ALA A 174 -8.86 -10.95 10.84
N VAL A 175 -9.53 -10.47 9.78
CA VAL A 175 -10.96 -10.22 9.69
C VAL A 175 -11.52 -10.98 8.50
N ASP A 176 -12.68 -11.59 8.70
CA ASP A 176 -13.35 -12.42 7.70
C ASP A 176 -13.76 -11.57 6.49
N LYS A 177 -13.51 -12.10 5.29
CA LYS A 177 -14.07 -11.54 4.06
C LYS A 177 -15.49 -12.03 3.88
N LYS A 178 -16.37 -11.12 3.46
CA LYS A 178 -17.75 -11.50 3.14
C LYS A 178 -17.74 -12.51 1.99
N ASP A 179 -18.51 -13.58 2.14
CA ASP A 179 -18.73 -14.62 1.12
C ASP A 179 -17.46 -15.43 0.74
N VAL A 180 -16.44 -15.48 1.61
CA VAL A 180 -15.22 -16.28 1.44
C VAL A 180 -14.87 -16.99 2.75
N ASP A 181 -14.39 -18.23 2.68
CA ASP A 181 -13.91 -18.96 3.86
C ASP A 181 -12.67 -18.24 4.44
N PRO A 182 -12.66 -17.86 5.72
CA PRO A 182 -11.51 -17.25 6.38
C PRO A 182 -10.24 -18.12 6.35
N SER A 183 -10.37 -19.42 6.13
CA SER A 183 -9.24 -20.34 5.93
C SER A 183 -8.55 -20.11 4.57
N ASP A 184 -9.27 -19.61 3.58
CA ASP A 184 -8.78 -19.36 2.22
C ASP A 184 -8.33 -17.91 2.01
N GLU A 185 -9.06 -16.96 2.60
CA GLU A 185 -8.78 -15.54 2.45
C GLU A 185 -9.29 -14.70 3.63
N VAL A 186 -8.42 -13.83 4.14
CA VAL A 186 -8.74 -12.88 5.21
C VAL A 186 -8.35 -11.47 4.81
N MET A 187 -8.93 -10.47 5.48
CA MET A 187 -8.39 -9.12 5.50
C MET A 187 -7.42 -8.97 6.66
N LEU A 188 -6.20 -8.50 6.37
CA LEU A 188 -5.26 -8.11 7.41
C LEU A 188 -5.79 -6.84 8.10
N SER A 189 -5.83 -6.86 9.42
CA SER A 189 -6.31 -5.73 10.22
C SER A 189 -5.28 -5.36 11.28
N THR A 190 -5.01 -4.06 11.39
CA THR A 190 -4.32 -3.48 12.54
C THR A 190 -5.37 -3.00 13.54
N MET A 191 -5.21 -3.32 14.82
CA MET A 191 -6.16 -2.86 15.84
C MET A 191 -6.24 -1.32 15.85
N PRO A 192 -7.45 -0.73 15.92
CA PRO A 192 -7.64 0.68 15.61
C PRO A 192 -6.91 1.59 16.59
N PHE A 193 -6.19 2.58 16.05
CA PHE A 193 -5.80 3.76 16.79
C PHE A 193 -7.08 4.45 17.30
N LYS A 194 -7.18 4.72 18.60
CA LYS A 194 -8.36 5.32 19.25
C LYS A 194 -8.65 6.77 18.82
N SER A 195 -7.99 7.29 17.78
CA SER A 195 -7.84 8.72 17.50
C SER A 195 -7.97 9.05 16.01
N VAL A 196 -8.87 8.38 15.29
CA VAL A 196 -9.14 8.71 13.87
C VAL A 196 -10.09 9.90 13.78
N PRO A 197 -9.75 10.98 13.02
CA PRO A 197 -10.63 12.13 12.88
C PRO A 197 -11.95 11.75 12.21
N LYS A 198 -13.05 12.36 12.65
CA LYS A 198 -14.37 12.14 12.07
C LYS A 198 -14.48 12.84 10.71
N LEU A 199 -14.29 12.08 9.64
CA LEU A 199 -14.47 12.57 8.27
C LEU A 199 -15.96 12.70 7.92
N ARG A 200 -16.33 13.81 7.27
CA ARG A 200 -17.70 14.03 6.77
C ARG A 200 -17.71 13.81 5.25
N PHE A 201 -18.17 12.64 4.83
CA PHE A 201 -18.43 12.36 3.41
C PHE A 201 -19.90 12.66 3.08
N LYS A 202 -20.17 13.13 1.85
CA LYS A 202 -21.55 13.15 1.35
C LYS A 202 -22.01 11.71 1.16
N SER A 203 -23.15 11.36 1.75
CA SER A 203 -23.73 10.03 1.58
C SER A 203 -24.05 9.76 0.11
N VAL A 204 -23.84 8.52 -0.33
CA VAL A 204 -24.28 8.05 -1.66
C VAL A 204 -25.78 8.32 -1.85
N THR A 205 -26.58 8.17 -0.80
CA THR A 205 -28.01 8.50 -0.82
C THR A 205 -28.28 9.96 -1.17
N ALA A 206 -27.44 10.89 -0.71
CA ALA A 206 -27.61 12.31 -1.03
C ALA A 206 -27.34 12.57 -2.53
N ILE A 207 -26.38 11.87 -3.12
CA ILE A 207 -26.10 11.92 -4.57
C ILE A 207 -27.27 11.31 -5.34
N THR A 208 -27.75 10.13 -4.95
CA THR A 208 -28.90 9.45 -5.58
C THR A 208 -30.15 10.31 -5.55
N ARG A 209 -30.50 10.87 -4.38
CA ARG A 209 -31.66 11.77 -4.24
C ARG A 209 -31.56 13.00 -5.13
N ARG A 210 -30.36 13.55 -5.32
CA ARG A 210 -30.18 14.70 -6.22
C ARG A 210 -30.42 14.31 -7.67
N ILE A 211 -29.98 13.13 -8.10
CA ILE A 211 -30.24 12.61 -9.45
C ILE A 211 -31.74 12.41 -9.65
N GLU A 212 -32.40 11.72 -8.72
CA GLU A 212 -33.85 11.50 -8.76
C GLU A 212 -34.64 12.81 -8.80
N TYR A 213 -34.24 13.79 -7.98
CA TYR A 213 -34.84 15.12 -7.97
C TYR A 213 -34.71 15.81 -9.33
N LEU A 214 -33.52 15.81 -9.94
CA LEU A 214 -33.30 16.45 -11.24
C LEU A 214 -34.16 15.82 -12.34
N VAL A 215 -34.29 14.48 -12.32
CA VAL A 215 -35.17 13.75 -13.23
C VAL A 215 -36.63 14.17 -13.04
N LYS A 216 -37.11 14.23 -11.78
CA LYS A 216 -38.49 14.63 -11.46
C LYS A 216 -38.78 16.10 -11.79
N ALA A 217 -37.79 16.98 -11.65
CA ALA A 217 -37.90 18.41 -11.93
C ALA A 217 -37.82 18.74 -13.44
N GLY A 218 -37.80 17.73 -14.33
CA GLY A 218 -37.78 17.94 -15.77
C GLY A 218 -36.44 18.45 -16.30
N TYR A 219 -35.32 18.16 -15.62
CA TYR A 219 -34.00 18.53 -16.12
C TYR A 219 -33.76 17.91 -17.50
N THR A 220 -33.68 18.75 -18.53
CA THR A 220 -33.52 18.34 -19.94
C THR A 220 -32.06 18.06 -20.32
N GLY A 221 -31.11 18.39 -19.44
CA GLY A 221 -29.69 18.12 -19.65
C GLY A 221 -29.32 16.65 -19.41
N ARG A 222 -28.15 16.24 -19.92
CA ARG A 222 -27.61 14.89 -19.66
C ARG A 222 -26.99 14.81 -18.27
N ILE A 223 -27.52 13.94 -17.40
CA ILE A 223 -26.86 13.55 -16.15
C ILE A 223 -25.77 12.53 -16.49
N ARG A 224 -24.50 12.86 -16.22
CA ARG A 224 -23.36 11.97 -16.44
C ARG A 224 -22.81 11.53 -15.08
N MET A 225 -22.59 10.22 -14.92
CA MET A 225 -21.93 9.66 -13.74
C MET A 225 -20.68 8.92 -14.19
N LEU A 226 -19.54 9.25 -13.58
CA LEU A 226 -18.34 8.44 -13.67
C LEU A 226 -18.36 7.44 -12.51
N LYS A 227 -18.51 6.15 -12.84
CA LYS A 227 -18.39 5.06 -11.88
C LYS A 227 -17.04 4.38 -12.10
N GLY A 228 -16.23 4.33 -11.04
CA GLY A 228 -14.96 3.60 -11.03
C GLY A 228 -14.83 2.85 -9.71
N ASP A 229 -14.20 1.68 -9.75
CA ASP A 229 -13.73 1.01 -8.55
C ASP A 229 -12.39 1.63 -8.13
N VAL A 230 -12.24 1.86 -6.83
CA VAL A 230 -11.02 2.41 -6.20
C VAL A 230 -10.35 1.39 -5.29
N LYS A 231 -10.73 0.11 -5.37
CA LYS A 231 -10.21 -1.01 -4.54
C LYS A 231 -8.70 -0.98 -4.37
N THR A 232 -7.97 -0.57 -5.40
CA THR A 232 -6.51 -0.53 -5.40
C THR A 232 -5.93 0.88 -5.26
N ALA A 233 -6.74 1.93 -5.41
CA ALA A 233 -6.24 3.31 -5.52
C ALA A 233 -5.41 3.75 -4.30
N PHE A 234 -5.80 3.34 -3.10
CA PHE A 234 -5.11 3.71 -1.86
C PHE A 234 -3.69 3.12 -1.76
N ARG A 235 -3.36 2.03 -2.47
CA ARG A 235 -1.98 1.48 -2.46
C ARG A 235 -0.95 2.44 -3.06
N HIS A 236 -1.43 3.38 -3.88
CA HIS A 236 -0.60 4.37 -4.53
C HIS A 236 -0.42 5.64 -3.68
N LEU A 237 -1.13 5.72 -2.54
CA LEU A 237 -1.01 6.79 -1.56
C LEU A 237 -0.03 6.38 -0.48
N ARG A 238 1.26 6.58 -0.77
CA ARG A 238 2.38 6.17 0.09
C ARG A 238 2.56 7.13 1.27
N THR A 239 2.95 6.60 2.43
CA THR A 239 3.30 7.42 3.60
C THR A 239 4.71 7.99 3.43
N ALA A 240 5.01 9.15 4.03
CA ALA A 240 6.36 9.70 3.99
C ALA A 240 7.41 8.71 4.52
N ALA A 241 8.57 8.59 3.85
CA ALA A 241 9.58 7.60 4.21
C ALA A 241 10.15 7.82 5.62
N CYS A 242 10.22 9.07 6.06
CA CYS A 242 10.58 9.43 7.44
C CYS A 242 9.51 9.06 8.49
N GLN A 243 8.35 8.55 8.07
CA GLN A 243 7.22 8.20 8.95
C GLN A 243 6.83 6.71 8.90
N THR A 244 7.39 5.92 7.97
CA THR A 244 7.08 4.47 7.84
C THR A 244 7.49 3.66 9.05
N PHE A 245 8.41 4.16 9.88
CA PHE A 245 8.77 3.55 11.17
C PHE A 245 7.56 3.35 12.10
N ARG A 246 6.43 4.05 11.87
CA ARG A 246 5.19 3.91 12.66
C ARG A 246 4.26 2.80 12.14
N MET A 247 4.49 2.34 10.92
CA MET A 247 3.59 1.49 10.14
C MET A 247 4.09 0.04 10.11
N ALA A 248 4.73 -0.40 11.20
CA ALA A 248 5.33 -1.72 11.26
C ALA A 248 4.46 -2.72 12.04
N ALA A 249 4.70 -4.00 11.77
CA ALA A 249 4.17 -5.11 12.51
C ALA A 249 5.21 -6.23 12.59
N PHE A 250 5.36 -6.79 13.78
CA PHE A 250 6.22 -7.95 13.99
C PHE A 250 5.40 -9.23 13.84
N VAL A 251 5.92 -10.19 13.08
CA VAL A 251 5.30 -11.50 12.85
C VAL A 251 6.23 -12.59 13.41
N PRO A 252 6.11 -12.93 14.71
CA PRO A 252 6.94 -13.95 15.34
C PRO A 252 6.84 -15.31 14.66
N GLU A 253 5.65 -15.67 14.21
CA GLU A 253 5.36 -16.97 13.57
C GLU A 253 6.13 -17.18 12.26
N LEU A 254 6.54 -16.10 11.59
CA LEU A 254 7.28 -16.14 10.31
C LEU A 254 8.73 -15.64 10.45
N GLY A 255 9.10 -15.10 11.61
CA GLY A 255 10.42 -14.48 11.83
C GLY A 255 10.61 -13.16 11.08
N ASP A 256 9.51 -12.48 10.75
CA ASP A 256 9.51 -11.33 9.84
C ASP A 256 9.07 -10.03 10.52
N LEU A 257 9.63 -8.92 10.05
CA LEU A 257 9.14 -7.57 10.27
C LEU A 257 8.47 -7.09 8.97
N VAL A 258 7.21 -6.65 9.09
CA VAL A 258 6.41 -6.13 7.99
C VAL A 258 6.25 -4.63 8.17
N ILE A 259 6.52 -3.84 7.14
CA ILE A 259 6.32 -2.39 7.13
C ILE A 259 5.38 -2.03 5.97
N ASP A 260 4.29 -1.32 6.27
CA ASP A 260 3.36 -0.79 5.28
C ASP A 260 3.92 0.49 4.63
N MET A 261 3.79 0.55 3.31
CA MET A 261 4.55 1.46 2.45
C MET A 261 3.65 2.53 1.81
#